data_AF-A0A955G2S0-F1
#
_entry.id   AF-A0A955G2S0-F1
#
_cell.length_a   1.000
_cell.length_b   1.000
_cell.length_c   1.000
_cell.angle_alpha   90.00
_cell.angle_beta   90.00
_cell.angle_gamma   90.00
#
_symmetry.space_group_name_H-M   'P 1'
#
loop_
_entity.id
_entity.type
_entity.pdbx_description
1 polymer ?
#
loop_
_entity_poly.entity_id
_entity_poly.type
_entity_poly.pdbx_seq_one_letter_code
_entity_poly.pdbx_strand_id
1 'polypeptide(L)'
;FLSVMIERELDLANQQLLLPPMPPELVEARGEYKIVFDNPLSRAQKSEQAAGLMRTVNWAAEMAAQSQDPTPLDHFEWDAIIPELSHINGVPTKWMKTPDALEKMRKGRAQAQQTQQLLDAGPTIAALQKNQS
;
A
#
# COMPACT_ATOMS: atom_id res chain seq x y z
N PHE A 1 10.09 -11.77 -22.85
CA PHE A 1 9.99 -12.08 -24.29
C PHE A 1 8.84 -11.36 -25.01
N LEU A 2 7.71 -11.05 -24.37
CA LEU A 2 6.60 -10.30 -25.01
C LEU A 2 6.88 -8.79 -25.24
N SER A 3 7.80 -8.20 -24.46
CA SER A 3 8.05 -6.75 -24.47
C SER A 3 8.63 -6.22 -25.79
N VAL A 4 9.51 -7.00 -26.43
CA VAL A 4 10.21 -6.58 -27.66
C VAL A 4 9.29 -6.64 -28.89
N MET A 5 8.22 -7.44 -28.84
CA MET A 5 7.24 -7.49 -29.93
C MET A 5 6.29 -6.29 -29.92
N ILE A 6 5.94 -5.74 -28.75
CA ILE A 6 5.00 -4.63 -28.63
C ILE A 6 5.58 -3.34 -29.21
N GLU A 7 6.87 -3.06 -28.97
CA GLU A 7 7.55 -1.89 -29.55
C GLU A 7 7.58 -1.96 -31.08
N ARG A 8 7.83 -3.15 -31.63
CA ARG A 8 7.90 -3.35 -33.07
C ARG A 8 6.53 -3.22 -33.76
N GLU A 9 5.46 -3.69 -33.11
CA GLU A 9 4.08 -3.56 -33.61
C GLU A 9 3.60 -2.10 -33.59
N LEU A 10 3.96 -1.33 -32.56
CA LEU A 10 3.62 0.10 -32.47
C LEU A 10 4.35 0.94 -33.53
N ASP A 11 5.63 0.66 -33.77
CA ASP A 11 6.39 1.34 -34.82
C ASP A 11 5.83 1.03 -36.22
N LEU A 12 5.40 -0.21 -36.46
CA LEU A 12 4.76 -0.61 -37.72
C LEU A 12 3.38 0.05 -37.90
N ALA A 13 2.57 0.13 -36.85
CA ALA A 13 1.25 0.77 -36.90
C ALA A 13 1.34 2.29 -37.12
N ASN A 14 2.36 2.93 -36.56
CA ASN A 14 2.64 4.36 -36.73
C ASN A 14 3.15 4.66 -38.16
N GLN A 15 4.02 3.81 -38.71
CA GLN A 15 4.48 3.91 -40.10
C GLN A 15 3.37 3.69 -41.12
N GLN A 16 2.38 2.85 -40.79
CA GLN A 16 1.23 2.57 -41.66
C GLN A 16 0.11 3.60 -41.53
N LEU A 17 0.28 4.67 -40.73
CA LEU A 17 -0.74 5.69 -40.47
C LEU A 17 -2.10 5.11 -40.01
N LEU A 18 -2.08 3.91 -39.42
CA LEU A 18 -3.26 3.22 -38.90
C LEU A 18 -3.68 3.73 -37.53
N LEU A 19 -2.85 4.60 -36.94
CA LEU A 19 -3.17 5.29 -35.70
C LEU A 19 -4.05 6.50 -36.02
N PRO A 20 -5.17 6.69 -35.30
CA PRO A 20 -5.99 7.88 -35.49
C PRO A 20 -5.14 9.14 -35.23
N PRO A 21 -5.39 10.25 -35.96
CA PRO A 21 -4.71 11.50 -35.68
C PRO A 21 -4.93 11.87 -34.21
N MET A 22 -3.85 12.31 -33.56
CA MET A 22 -3.86 12.68 -32.15
C MET A 22 -5.04 13.63 -31.87
N PRO A 23 -5.95 13.28 -30.95
CA PRO A 23 -7.13 14.10 -30.68
C PRO A 23 -6.74 15.53 -30.30
N PRO A 24 -7.40 16.57 -30.84
CA PRO A 24 -7.08 17.97 -30.56
C PRO A 24 -7.26 18.37 -29.09
N GLU A 25 -8.01 17.59 -28.30
CA GLU A 25 -8.15 17.73 -26.84
C GLU A 25 -6.81 17.57 -26.09
N LEU A 26 -5.82 16.89 -26.69
CA LEU A 26 -4.47 16.73 -26.13
C LEU A 26 -3.55 17.94 -26.37
N VAL A 27 -3.93 18.86 -27.27
CA VAL A 27 -3.12 20.04 -27.63
C VAL A 27 -3.44 21.25 -26.73
N GLU A 28 -4.68 21.36 -26.22
CA GLU A 28 -5.12 22.51 -25.40
C GLU A 28 -4.82 22.36 -23.89
N ALA A 29 -4.60 21.15 -23.38
CA ALA A 29 -4.64 20.88 -21.93
C ALA A 29 -3.28 20.83 -21.20
N ARG A 30 -2.22 21.48 -21.74
CA ARG A 30 -0.89 21.66 -21.09
C ARG A 30 -0.49 20.56 -20.07
N GLY A 31 -0.56 19.28 -20.45
CA GLY A 31 0.17 18.21 -19.77
C GLY A 31 -0.45 17.51 -18.55
N GLU A 32 -1.72 17.69 -18.20
CA GLU A 32 -2.35 16.87 -17.14
C GLU A 32 -3.38 15.87 -17.68
N TYR A 33 -2.92 14.96 -18.54
CA TYR A 33 -3.61 13.69 -18.75
C TYR A 33 -2.62 12.54 -18.63
N LYS A 34 -2.78 11.73 -17.57
CA LYS A 34 -2.12 10.42 -17.48
C LYS A 34 -2.94 9.47 -18.35
N ILE A 35 -2.46 9.25 -19.57
CA ILE A 35 -2.98 8.17 -20.42
C ILE A 35 -2.63 6.87 -19.69
N VAL A 36 -3.58 6.32 -18.95
CA VAL A 36 -3.44 4.98 -18.36
C VAL A 36 -3.71 3.99 -19.49
N PHE A 37 -2.64 3.64 -20.22
CA PHE A 37 -2.62 2.42 -21.02
C PHE A 37 -2.65 1.24 -20.07
N ASP A 38 -3.84 0.96 -19.57
CA ASP A 38 -4.09 -0.25 -18.84
C ASP A 38 -4.28 -1.37 -19.85
N ASN A 39 -3.16 -1.89 -20.34
CA ASN A 39 -3.17 -3.16 -21.05
C ASN A 39 -3.85 -4.16 -20.10
N PRO A 40 -5.00 -4.76 -20.47
CA PRO A 40 -5.70 -5.72 -19.63
C PRO A 40 -4.78 -6.82 -19.08
N LEU A 41 -3.72 -7.14 -19.81
CA LEU A 41 -2.68 -8.08 -19.40
C LEU A 41 -1.84 -7.56 -18.22
N SER A 42 -1.41 -6.30 -18.23
CA SER A 42 -0.66 -5.69 -17.12
C SER A 42 -1.52 -5.56 -15.86
N ARG A 43 -2.81 -5.27 -16.01
CA ARG A 43 -3.81 -5.35 -14.93
C ARG A 43 -3.89 -6.77 -14.37
N ALA A 44 -4.07 -7.76 -15.24
CA ALA A 44 -4.21 -9.16 -14.85
C ALA A 44 -2.96 -9.67 -14.10
N GLN A 45 -1.75 -9.32 -14.56
CA GLN A 45 -0.49 -9.66 -13.88
C GLN A 45 -0.41 -9.05 -12.48
N LYS A 46 -0.78 -7.78 -12.33
CA LYS A 46 -0.82 -7.10 -11.02
C LYS A 46 -1.86 -7.73 -10.09
N SER A 47 -3.03 -8.09 -10.62
CA SER A 47 -4.07 -8.78 -9.85
C SER A 47 -3.61 -10.17 -9.40
N GLU A 48 -2.87 -10.91 -10.23
CA GLU A 48 -2.29 -12.20 -9.86
C GLU A 48 -1.24 -12.04 -8.74
N GLN A 49 -0.37 -11.03 -8.86
CA GLN A 49 0.60 -10.71 -7.81
C GLN A 49 -0.08 -10.34 -6.49
N ALA A 50 -1.12 -9.50 -6.53
CA ALA A 50 -1.93 -9.15 -5.37
C ALA A 50 -2.58 -10.38 -4.72
N ALA A 51 -3.11 -11.30 -5.54
CA ALA A 51 -3.68 -12.55 -5.04
C ALA A 51 -2.62 -13.44 -4.37
N GLY A 52 -1.39 -13.48 -4.91
CA GLY A 52 -0.25 -14.14 -4.28
C GLY A 52 0.08 -13.56 -2.91
N LEU A 53 0.22 -12.24 -2.83
CA LEU A 53 0.50 -11.54 -1.58
C LEU A 53 -0.57 -11.79 -0.53
N MET A 54 -1.86 -11.75 -0.90
CA MET A 54 -2.97 -12.02 0.04
C MET A 54 -2.92 -13.44 0.60
N ARG A 55 -2.57 -14.44 -0.22
CA ARG A 55 -2.39 -15.81 0.28
C ARG A 55 -1.25 -15.90 1.29
N THR A 56 -0.12 -15.26 1.01
CA THR A 56 1.05 -15.27 1.91
C THR A 56 0.75 -14.54 3.22
N VAL A 57 0.10 -13.38 3.16
CA VAL A 57 -0.34 -12.62 4.33
C VAL A 57 -1.31 -13.43 5.18
N ASN A 58 -2.30 -14.09 4.56
CA ASN A 58 -3.26 -14.91 5.29
C ASN A 58 -2.58 -16.07 6.01
N TRP A 59 -1.63 -16.74 5.37
CA TRP A 59 -0.84 -17.79 6.00
C TRP A 59 -0.02 -17.25 7.18
N ALA A 60 0.66 -16.11 7.02
CA ALA A 60 1.43 -15.51 8.10
C ALA A 60 0.55 -15.07 9.27
N ALA A 61 -0.65 -14.55 8.99
CA ALA A 61 -1.64 -14.18 10.01
C ALA A 61 -2.16 -15.41 10.76
N GLU A 62 -2.39 -16.53 10.07
CA GLU A 62 -2.75 -17.79 10.68
C GLU A 62 -1.65 -18.31 11.61
N MET A 63 -0.39 -18.28 11.16
CA MET A 63 0.75 -18.65 12.00
C MET A 63 0.87 -17.77 13.23
N ALA A 64 0.74 -16.45 13.07
CA ALA A 64 0.78 -15.51 14.18
C ALA A 64 -0.34 -15.75 15.21
N ALA A 65 -1.55 -16.08 14.74
CA ALA A 65 -2.67 -16.40 15.61
C ALA A 65 -2.46 -17.73 16.36
N GLN A 66 -1.93 -18.76 15.69
CA GLN A 66 -1.68 -20.06 16.30
C GLN A 66 -0.53 -20.04 17.31
N SER A 67 0.56 -19.32 17.01
CA SER A 67 1.72 -19.19 17.91
C SER A 67 1.55 -18.11 18.98
N GLN A 68 0.52 -17.26 18.87
CA GLN A 68 0.38 -16.02 19.63
C GLN A 68 1.58 -15.07 19.47
N ASP A 69 2.31 -15.19 18.37
CA ASP A 69 3.49 -14.39 18.07
C ASP A 69 3.27 -13.58 16.78
N PRO A 70 3.24 -12.24 16.84
CA PRO A 70 3.03 -11.40 15.66
C PRO A 70 4.22 -11.34 14.69
N THR A 71 5.41 -11.86 15.06
CA THR A 71 6.64 -11.72 14.26
C THR A 71 6.54 -12.17 12.79
N PRO A 72 5.74 -13.18 12.39
CA PRO A 72 5.60 -13.52 10.97
C PRO A 72 5.05 -12.36 10.12
N LEU A 73 4.27 -11.45 10.72
CA LEU A 73 3.69 -10.29 10.04
C LEU A 73 4.68 -9.13 9.86
N ASP A 74 5.81 -9.14 10.58
CA ASP A 74 6.83 -8.09 10.51
C ASP A 74 7.64 -8.14 9.21
N HIS A 75 7.58 -9.25 8.47
CA HIS A 75 8.21 -9.39 7.16
C HIS A 75 7.55 -8.54 6.05
N PHE A 76 6.35 -8.00 6.30
CA PHE A 76 5.58 -7.28 5.30
C PHE A 76 5.65 -5.78 5.53
N GLU A 77 5.98 -5.02 4.48
CA GLU A 77 5.91 -3.57 4.56
C GLU A 77 4.49 -3.05 4.28
N TRP A 78 3.70 -2.98 5.35
CA TRP A 78 2.28 -2.61 5.29
C TRP A 78 2.03 -1.22 4.70
N ASP A 79 2.96 -0.28 4.89
CA ASP A 79 2.85 1.07 4.34
C ASP A 79 3.01 1.11 2.81
N ALA A 80 3.67 0.11 2.21
CA ALA A 80 3.76 -0.04 0.77
C ALA A 80 2.64 -0.94 0.22
N ILE A 81 2.33 -2.03 0.94
CA ILE A 81 1.36 -3.04 0.52
C ILE A 81 -0.06 -2.47 0.44
N ILE A 82 -0.52 -1.74 1.46
CA ILE A 82 -1.91 -1.29 1.52
C ILE A 82 -2.23 -0.29 0.39
N PRO A 83 -1.39 0.73 0.09
CA PRO A 83 -1.62 1.61 -1.06
C PRO A 83 -1.59 0.88 -2.41
N GLU A 84 -0.64 -0.05 -2.61
CA GLU A 84 -0.54 -0.79 -3.88
C GLU A 84 -1.77 -1.67 -4.10
N LEU A 85 -2.22 -2.42 -3.07
CA LEU A 85 -3.45 -3.20 -3.15
C LEU A 85 -4.68 -2.32 -3.36
N SER A 86 -4.73 -1.15 -2.73
CA SER A 86 -5.82 -0.18 -2.92
C SER A 86 -5.88 0.27 -4.39
N HIS A 87 -4.73 0.54 -5.01
CA HIS A 87 -4.65 0.90 -6.42
C HIS A 87 -5.07 -0.25 -7.34
N ILE A 88 -4.60 -1.48 -7.07
CA ILE A 88 -4.97 -2.67 -7.84
C ILE A 88 -6.48 -2.96 -7.74
N ASN A 89 -7.07 -2.78 -6.56
CA ASN A 89 -8.49 -3.03 -6.29
C ASN A 89 -9.40 -1.85 -6.67
N GLY A 90 -8.86 -0.75 -7.21
CA GLY A 90 -9.65 0.41 -7.63
C GLY A 90 -10.24 1.23 -6.49
N VAL A 91 -9.65 1.18 -5.29
CA VAL A 91 -10.07 1.99 -4.15
C VAL A 91 -9.72 3.46 -4.40
N PRO A 92 -10.70 4.39 -4.37
CA PRO A 92 -10.43 5.81 -4.53
C PRO A 92 -9.48 6.34 -3.46
N THR A 93 -8.43 7.07 -3.87
CA THR A 93 -7.43 7.65 -2.94
C THR A 93 -8.05 8.57 -1.89
N LYS A 94 -9.20 9.21 -2.18
CA LYS A 94 -9.95 10.02 -1.21
C LYS A 94 -10.43 9.25 0.04
N TRP A 95 -10.45 7.92 -0.01
CA TRP A 95 -10.79 7.07 1.13
C TRP A 95 -9.55 6.60 1.91
N MET A 96 -8.35 6.85 1.37
CA MET A 96 -7.08 6.54 2.03
C MET A 96 -6.62 7.72 2.89
N LYS A 97 -6.00 7.43 4.04
CA LYS A 97 -5.35 8.47 4.85
C LYS A 97 -4.09 8.96 4.14
N THR A 98 -3.80 10.26 4.27
CA THR A 98 -2.53 10.83 3.83
C THR A 98 -1.38 10.35 4.73
N PRO A 99 -0.13 10.35 4.23
CA PRO A 99 1.04 10.01 5.04
C PRO A 99 1.13 10.83 6.34
N ASP A 100 0.93 12.15 6.26
CA ASP A 100 0.93 13.03 7.42
C ASP A 100 -0.15 12.68 8.46
N ALA A 101 -1.34 12.30 8.01
CA ALA A 101 -2.42 11.89 8.90
C ALA A 101 -2.10 10.56 9.60
N LEU A 102 -1.46 9.62 8.90
CA LEU A 102 -1.00 8.36 9.48
C LEU A 102 0.11 8.58 10.51
N GLU A 103 1.08 9.43 10.20
CA GLU A 103 2.19 9.75 11.11
C GLU A 103 1.69 10.42 12.39
N LYS A 104 0.81 11.43 12.28
CA LYS A 104 0.17 12.07 13.44
C LYS A 104 -0.57 11.04 14.31
N MET A 105 -1.31 10.12 13.69
CA MET A 105 -2.05 9.08 14.40
C MET A 105 -1.12 8.08 15.10
N ARG A 106 0.03 7.75 14.50
CA ARG A 106 1.06 6.88 15.10
C ARG A 106 1.74 7.56 16.29
N LYS A 107 2.11 8.83 16.15
CA LYS A 107 2.66 9.64 17.26
C LYS A 107 1.67 9.73 18.42
N GLY A 108 0.40 9.98 18.13
CA GLY A 108 -0.65 10.00 19.15
C GLY A 108 -0.80 8.65 19.87
N ARG A 109 -0.77 7.53 19.14
CA ARG A 109 -0.79 6.19 19.75
C ARG A 109 0.44 5.92 20.63
N ALA A 110 1.63 6.30 20.18
CA ALA A 110 2.85 6.14 20.97
C ALA A 110 2.82 6.95 22.27
N GLN A 111 2.35 8.21 22.21
CA GLN A 111 2.18 9.06 23.40
C GLN A 111 1.14 8.50 24.37
N ALA A 112 0.02 7.98 23.85
CA ALA A 112 -1.01 7.35 24.66
C ALA A 112 -0.49 6.08 25.36
N GLN A 113 0.28 5.24 24.64
CA GLN A 113 0.92 4.05 25.22
C GLN A 113 1.92 4.41 26.31
N GLN A 114 2.76 5.42 26.10
CA GLN A 114 3.72 5.88 27.12
C GLN A 114 3.00 6.40 28.37
N THR A 115 1.91 7.14 28.19
CA THR A 115 1.11 7.65 29.31
C THR A 115 0.44 6.51 30.08
N GLN A 116 -0.11 5.52 29.38
CA GLN A 116 -0.74 4.36 30.01
C GLN A 116 0.27 3.54 30.84
N GLN A 117 1.49 3.33 30.32
CA GLN A 117 2.56 2.65 31.05
C GLN A 117 2.94 3.37 32.35
N LEU A 118 2.96 4.70 32.37
CA LEU A 118 3.23 5.48 33.58
C LEU A 118 2.11 5.37 34.62
N LEU A 119 0.85 5.37 34.17
CA LEU A 119 -0.30 5.23 35.05
C LEU A 119 -0.37 3.82 35.66
N ASP A 120 -0.07 2.78 34.88
CA ASP A 120 -0.05 1.39 35.37
C ASP A 120 1.13 1.14 36.35
N ALA A 121 2.24 1.88 36.20
CA ALA A 121 3.38 1.84 37.11
C ALA A 121 3.22 2.68 38.39
N GLY A 122 2.30 3.65 38.41
CA GLY A 122 2.07 4.53 39.56
C GLY A 122 1.70 3.80 40.87
N PRO A 123 0.72 2.87 40.85
CA PRO A 123 0.32 2.11 42.04
C PRO A 123 1.44 1.21 42.59
N THR A 124 2.26 0.61 41.72
CA THR A 124 3.37 -0.27 42.12
C THR A 124 4.50 0.52 42.76
N ILE A 125 4.86 1.70 42.24
CA ILE A 125 5.88 2.56 42.85
C ILE A 125 5.41 3.11 44.20
N ALA A 126 4.15 3.54 44.31
CA ALA A 126 3.58 4.04 45.58
C ALA A 126 3.49 2.94 46.66
N ALA A 127 3.15 1.70 46.28
CA ALA A 127 3.11 0.56 47.20
C ALA A 127 4.52 0.14 47.68
N LEU A 128 5.53 0.21 46.81
CA LEU A 128 6.92 -0.08 47.18
C LEU A 128 7.49 0.96 48.15
N GLN A 129 7.20 2.24 47.95
CA GLN A 129 7.66 3.30 48.86
C GLN A 129 7.04 3.18 50.25
N LYS A 130 5.77 2.80 50.35
CA LYS A 130 5.08 2.63 51.64
C LYS A 130 5.56 1.41 52.44
N ASN A 131 6.12 0.39 51.79
CA ASN A 131 6.66 -0.80 52.46
C ASN A 131 8.13 -0.65 52.90
N GLN A 132 8.82 0.43 52.51
CA GLN A 132 10.20 0.71 52.91
C GLN A 132 10.34 1.81 53.99
N SER A 133 9.22 2.44 54.38
CA SER A 133 9.13 3.44 55.44
C SER A 133 8.36 2.90 56.64
#